data_AF-A0A9D4VYA3-F1
#
_entry.id   AF-A0A9D4VYA3-F1
#
_cell.length_a   1.000
_cell.length_b   1.000
_cell.length_c   1.000
_cell.angle_alpha   90.00
_cell.angle_beta   90.00
_cell.angle_gamma   90.00
#
_symmetry.space_group_name_H-M   'P 1'
#
loop_
_entity.id
_entity.type
_entity.pdbx_description
1 polymer ?
#
loop_
_entity_poly.entity_id
_entity_poly.type
_entity_poly.pdbx_seq_one_letter_code
_entity_poly.pdbx_strand_id
1 'polypeptide(L)'
;MSLPDQETNQMMKPNHDHRLNGFPAAKSMQQSSWNFFKGRNKSGPNIDALADALALAQHHDAVSGTERQHVAADYAKRISIGYAEAEGLVASALALLVNQRLSSHVMNPITGFQQCPLLNISYCPPSETTLDKGKSMVIVVYNPLAWKREEVIRIPVSTAEVFVQDSAGKKIESQLLPVSNITSSIRKKYVKAYIGTTPSRELRYWLAFPVSVPPIGFSTYIVSRPRQTGHVSTISKEFRSEGNTNNSIEVGQGNLKLLYSANEGKLTHYVNNRNLVTASVEQSYSFYSGNVRDDKDSQASGAYVFRSNGSFPIKSDQRASFTVLRGPILDEVHQQLNPWVSQIVRIYQAKEHAEVEFTIGPIPVDDGIGKEVITQFSTTMKNQQKLRRGK
;
A
#
# COMPACT_ATOMS: atom_id res chain seq x y z
N MET A 1 19.55 32.99 41.85
CA MET A 1 20.73 32.24 41.38
C MET A 1 20.22 31.01 40.68
N SER A 2 20.10 31.09 39.36
CA SER A 2 19.58 30.06 38.48
C SER A 2 20.51 30.04 37.28
N LEU A 3 21.32 28.98 37.20
CA LEU A 3 22.12 28.68 36.02
C LEU A 3 21.25 27.89 35.02
N PRO A 4 21.48 28.05 33.71
CA PRO A 4 20.63 27.50 32.66
C PRO A 4 21.16 26.15 32.17
N ASP A 5 20.27 25.19 31.93
CA ASP A 5 20.59 23.99 31.16
C ASP A 5 20.36 24.28 29.66
N GLN A 6 21.49 24.38 28.95
CA GLN A 6 21.58 24.30 27.50
C GLN A 6 21.46 22.85 27.02
N GLU A 7 20.85 22.70 25.84
CA GLU A 7 21.04 21.59 24.89
C GLU A 7 20.63 20.17 25.31
N THR A 8 19.40 19.80 24.91
CA THR A 8 19.19 18.61 24.07
C THR A 8 18.03 18.86 23.13
N ASN A 9 18.33 19.43 21.96
CA ASN A 9 17.40 19.58 20.86
C ASN A 9 17.33 18.24 20.09
N GLN A 10 16.80 17.19 20.72
CA GLN A 10 16.48 15.95 20.02
C GLN A 10 15.08 16.07 19.42
N MET A 11 15.03 16.33 18.12
CA MET A 11 13.87 16.07 17.26
C MET A 11 13.48 14.59 17.38
N MET A 12 12.69 14.24 18.39
CA MET A 12 11.93 12.99 18.43
C MET A 12 10.55 13.25 17.84
N LYS A 13 10.35 12.80 16.59
CA LYS A 13 9.07 12.36 15.99
C LYS A 13 9.35 11.91 14.56
N PRO A 14 8.92 10.70 14.19
CA PRO A 14 7.60 10.61 13.54
C PRO A 14 6.73 9.43 14.01
N ASN A 15 5.41 9.60 13.81
CA ASN A 15 4.42 8.53 13.84
C ASN A 15 4.80 7.44 12.83
N HIS A 16 5.22 6.29 13.33
CA HIS A 16 5.39 5.06 12.57
C HIS A 16 4.06 4.31 12.52
N ASP A 17 3.13 4.77 11.68
CA ASP A 17 1.96 3.97 11.32
C ASP A 17 2.29 3.20 10.04
N HIS A 18 3.01 2.08 10.21
CA HIS A 18 3.18 1.12 9.14
C HIS A 18 1.94 0.24 9.12
N ARG A 19 1.14 0.34 8.05
CA ARG A 19 0.29 -0.78 7.63
C ARG A 19 1.19 -1.96 7.30
N LEU A 20 1.41 -2.82 8.29
CA LEU A 20 1.74 -4.22 8.07
C LEU A 20 0.49 -4.85 7.45
N ASN A 21 0.29 -4.65 6.14
CA ASN A 21 -0.66 -5.45 5.38
C ASN A 21 -0.15 -6.90 5.43
N GLY A 22 -0.76 -7.70 6.30
CA GLY A 22 -0.45 -9.10 6.55
C GLY A 22 -0.20 -9.37 8.03
N PHE A 23 -0.97 -10.30 8.61
CA PHE A 23 -0.75 -10.85 9.95
C PHE A 23 0.75 -11.10 10.20
N PRO A 24 1.34 -10.57 11.28
CA PRO A 24 2.75 -10.79 11.60
C PRO A 24 3.15 -12.28 11.63
N ALA A 25 2.24 -13.14 12.12
CA ALA A 25 2.41 -14.59 12.13
C ALA A 25 2.53 -15.22 10.73
N ALA A 26 1.85 -14.66 9.70
CA ALA A 26 1.99 -15.14 8.33
C ALA A 26 3.36 -14.80 7.74
N LYS A 27 3.93 -13.63 8.09
CA LYS A 27 5.30 -13.25 7.68
C LYS A 27 6.36 -14.12 8.36
N SER A 28 6.21 -14.43 9.66
CA SER A 28 7.16 -15.30 10.37
C SER A 28 7.13 -16.75 9.89
N MET A 29 5.95 -17.32 9.59
CA MET A 29 5.83 -18.67 9.01
C MET A 29 6.37 -18.75 7.56
N GLN A 30 6.23 -17.66 6.79
CA GLN A 30 6.86 -17.56 5.46
C GLN A 30 8.37 -17.45 5.53
N GLN A 31 8.91 -16.96 6.65
CA GLN A 31 10.34 -16.77 6.84
C GLN A 31 11.05 -17.99 7.42
N SER A 32 10.36 -18.80 8.22
CA SER A 32 10.88 -20.07 8.74
C SER A 32 11.17 -21.09 7.63
N SER A 33 10.41 -21.06 6.54
CA SER A 33 10.67 -21.89 5.36
C SER A 33 11.99 -21.53 4.67
N TRP A 34 12.44 -20.27 4.72
CA TRP A 34 13.74 -19.86 4.16
C TRP A 34 14.94 -20.41 4.93
N ASN A 35 14.84 -20.50 6.26
CA ASN A 35 15.85 -21.16 7.08
C ASN A 35 15.98 -22.65 6.75
N PHE A 36 14.89 -23.30 6.34
CA PHE A 36 14.92 -24.68 5.86
C PHE A 36 15.68 -24.80 4.53
N PHE A 37 15.43 -23.90 3.56
CA PHE A 37 16.10 -23.96 2.25
C PHE A 37 17.60 -23.65 2.27
N LYS A 38 18.05 -22.76 3.15
CA LYS A 38 19.48 -22.39 3.26
C LYS A 38 20.25 -23.24 4.29
N GLY A 39 19.55 -23.87 5.23
CA GLY A 39 20.12 -24.44 6.45
C GLY A 39 20.38 -23.36 7.50
N ARG A 40 20.05 -23.65 8.77
CA ARG A 40 20.36 -22.75 9.90
C ARG A 40 21.89 -22.61 10.04
N ASN A 41 22.41 -21.41 9.77
CA ASN A 41 23.79 -21.07 10.05
C ASN A 41 23.86 -20.24 11.34
N LYS A 42 24.64 -20.68 12.34
CA LYS A 42 24.77 -19.98 13.63
C LYS A 42 25.43 -18.59 13.52
N SER A 43 26.12 -18.30 12.42
CA SER A 43 26.92 -17.09 12.22
C SER A 43 26.44 -16.20 11.06
N GLY A 44 25.26 -16.45 10.48
CA GLY A 44 24.67 -15.62 9.41
C GLY A 44 23.30 -15.02 9.78
N PRO A 45 22.74 -14.13 8.94
CA PRO A 45 21.40 -13.57 9.15
C PRO A 45 20.37 -14.69 9.32
N ASN A 46 19.56 -14.60 10.36
CA ASN A 46 18.49 -15.55 10.65
C ASN A 46 17.18 -14.78 10.86
N ILE A 47 16.15 -15.45 11.38
CA ILE A 47 14.83 -14.84 11.58
C ILE A 47 14.51 -14.67 13.06
N ASP A 48 15.44 -15.00 13.95
CA ASP A 48 15.20 -15.08 15.39
C ASP A 48 14.90 -13.69 15.95
N ALA A 49 15.66 -12.67 15.54
CA ALA A 49 15.38 -11.28 15.90
C ALA A 49 13.98 -10.81 15.47
N LEU A 50 13.53 -11.23 14.28
CA LEU A 50 12.18 -10.91 13.80
C LEU A 50 11.11 -11.74 14.51
N ALA A 51 11.38 -13.02 14.80
CA ALA A 51 10.47 -13.87 15.55
C ALA A 51 10.23 -13.31 16.96
N ASP A 52 11.29 -12.90 17.67
CA ASP A 52 11.21 -12.28 18.98
C ASP A 52 10.45 -10.95 18.93
N ALA A 53 10.78 -10.08 17.96
CA ALA A 53 10.11 -8.79 17.81
C ALA A 53 8.62 -8.95 17.50
N LEU A 54 8.24 -9.91 16.65
CA LEU A 54 6.84 -10.17 16.33
C LEU A 54 6.10 -10.84 17.48
N ALA A 55 6.74 -11.74 18.23
CA ALA A 55 6.17 -12.34 19.43
C ALA A 55 5.88 -11.26 20.50
N LEU A 56 6.83 -10.36 20.74
CA LEU A 56 6.65 -9.22 21.64
C LEU A 56 5.54 -8.29 21.15
N ALA A 57 5.44 -8.05 19.85
CA ALA A 57 4.36 -7.24 19.28
C ALA A 57 2.96 -7.85 19.48
N GLN A 58 2.84 -9.14 19.80
CA GLN A 58 1.55 -9.75 20.18
C GLN A 58 1.17 -9.51 21.65
N HIS A 59 2.03 -8.84 22.43
CA HIS A 59 1.66 -8.39 23.77
C HIS A 59 0.37 -7.56 23.69
N HIS A 60 -0.49 -7.70 24.70
CA HIS A 60 -1.81 -7.09 24.72
C HIS A 60 -1.78 -5.56 24.82
N ASP A 61 -0.63 -4.96 25.15
CA ASP A 61 -0.38 -3.51 25.06
C ASP A 61 0.53 -3.13 23.88
N ALA A 62 0.80 -4.01 22.92
CA ALA A 62 1.61 -3.69 21.74
C ALA A 62 0.72 -3.51 20.51
N VAL A 63 0.29 -4.62 19.89
CA VAL A 63 -0.60 -4.55 18.71
C VAL A 63 -1.95 -3.86 19.00
N SER A 64 -2.35 -3.76 20.27
CA SER A 64 -3.55 -3.01 20.66
C SER A 64 -3.38 -1.49 20.58
N GLY A 65 -2.15 -0.96 20.56
CA GLY A 65 -1.86 0.47 20.54
C GLY A 65 -2.16 1.19 21.85
N THR A 66 -2.03 0.49 22.98
CA THR A 66 -2.38 1.01 24.32
C THR A 66 -1.18 1.32 25.22
N GLU A 67 0.02 1.14 24.70
CA GLU A 67 1.28 1.56 25.31
C GLU A 67 1.54 3.07 25.24
N ARG A 68 2.58 3.53 25.95
CA ARG A 68 3.10 4.89 25.80
C ARG A 68 3.83 5.05 24.47
N GLN A 69 3.81 6.26 23.91
CA GLN A 69 4.40 6.57 22.59
C GLN A 69 5.87 6.12 22.42
N HIS A 70 6.71 6.22 23.46
CA HIS A 70 8.11 5.77 23.37
C HIS A 70 8.24 4.24 23.36
N VAL A 71 7.30 3.52 23.98
CA VAL A 71 7.23 2.05 23.94
C VAL A 71 6.77 1.60 22.54
N ALA A 72 5.77 2.29 21.96
CA ALA A 72 5.37 2.06 20.57
C ALA A 72 6.55 2.24 19.60
N ALA A 73 7.36 3.28 19.82
CA ALA A 73 8.58 3.51 19.05
C ALA A 73 9.63 2.41 19.24
N ASP A 74 9.77 1.85 20.44
CA ASP A 74 10.67 0.70 20.70
C ASP A 74 10.17 -0.58 19.99
N TYR A 75 8.86 -0.87 20.02
CA TYR A 75 8.28 -1.98 19.27
C TYR A 75 8.54 -1.82 17.76
N ALA A 76 8.26 -0.65 17.19
CA ALA A 76 8.53 -0.37 15.78
C ALA A 76 10.01 -0.53 15.43
N LYS A 77 10.91 -0.05 16.31
CA LYS A 77 12.36 -0.21 16.15
C LYS A 77 12.78 -1.68 16.12
N ARG A 78 12.31 -2.50 17.06
CA ARG A 78 12.63 -3.94 17.13
C ARG A 78 12.15 -4.67 15.89
N ILE A 79 10.92 -4.40 15.45
CA ILE A 79 10.36 -4.99 14.22
C ILE A 79 11.20 -4.56 13.01
N SER A 80 11.60 -3.29 12.92
CA SER A 80 12.45 -2.80 11.83
C SER A 80 13.82 -3.49 11.78
N ILE A 81 14.44 -3.75 12.93
CA ILE A 81 15.72 -4.48 13.01
C ILE A 81 15.54 -5.91 12.51
N GLY A 82 14.55 -6.64 13.05
CA GLY A 82 14.26 -8.01 12.62
C GLY A 82 13.91 -8.09 11.13
N TYR A 83 13.18 -7.11 10.61
CA TYR A 83 12.82 -7.06 9.19
C TYR A 83 14.04 -6.89 8.30
N ALA A 84 15.00 -6.03 8.67
CA ALA A 84 16.24 -5.84 7.91
C ALA A 84 17.09 -7.12 7.84
N GLU A 85 17.18 -7.88 8.94
CA GLU A 85 17.88 -9.18 8.95
C GLU A 85 17.18 -10.22 8.06
N ALA A 86 15.85 -10.30 8.16
CA ALA A 86 15.04 -11.19 7.34
C ALA A 86 15.11 -10.84 5.85
N GLU A 87 15.18 -9.56 5.49
CA GLU A 87 15.38 -9.12 4.10
C GLU A 87 16.71 -9.64 3.54
N GLY A 88 17.80 -9.57 4.32
CA GLY A 88 19.10 -10.09 3.94
C GLY A 88 19.09 -11.61 3.73
N LEU A 89 18.39 -12.35 4.60
CA LEU A 89 18.21 -13.80 4.45
C LEU A 89 17.43 -14.15 3.19
N VAL A 90 16.28 -13.50 2.95
CA VAL A 90 15.42 -13.73 1.78
C VAL A 90 16.17 -13.42 0.49
N ALA A 91 16.86 -12.28 0.43
CA ALA A 91 17.67 -11.90 -0.72
C ALA A 91 18.74 -12.95 -1.05
N SER A 92 19.43 -13.46 -0.02
CA SER A 92 20.45 -14.50 -0.18
C SER A 92 19.84 -15.83 -0.63
N ALA A 93 18.72 -16.24 -0.04
CA ALA A 93 18.07 -17.51 -0.34
C ALA A 93 17.52 -17.51 -1.78
N LEU A 94 16.88 -16.43 -2.20
CA LEU A 94 16.43 -16.26 -3.58
C LEU A 94 17.60 -16.28 -4.56
N ALA A 95 18.72 -15.62 -4.24
CA ALA A 95 19.91 -15.65 -5.10
C ALA A 95 20.43 -17.08 -5.30
N LEU A 96 20.49 -17.89 -4.24
CA LEU A 96 20.86 -19.31 -4.33
C LEU A 96 19.89 -20.09 -5.22
N LEU A 97 18.58 -19.95 -5.01
CA LEU A 97 17.56 -20.68 -5.79
C LEU A 97 17.56 -20.29 -7.27
N VAL A 98 17.76 -19.01 -7.58
CA VAL A 98 17.84 -18.54 -8.96
C VAL A 98 19.13 -19.05 -9.62
N ASN A 99 20.27 -18.98 -8.93
CA ASN A 99 21.53 -19.50 -9.44
C ASN A 99 21.50 -21.02 -9.67
N GLN A 100 20.79 -21.80 -8.84
CA GLN A 100 20.63 -23.25 -9.06
C GLN A 100 19.87 -23.58 -10.35
N ARG A 101 18.94 -22.70 -10.78
CA ARG A 101 18.24 -22.85 -12.05
C ARG A 101 19.07 -22.44 -13.27
N LEU A 102 20.05 -21.56 -13.08
CA LEU A 102 20.95 -21.12 -14.13
C LEU A 102 22.12 -22.13 -14.18
N SER A 103 22.25 -22.90 -15.27
CA SER A 103 23.25 -23.97 -15.43
C SER A 103 24.64 -23.61 -14.89
N SER A 104 25.38 -24.60 -14.38
CA SER A 104 26.67 -24.52 -13.64
C SER A 104 27.84 -23.71 -14.26
N HIS A 105 27.66 -23.09 -15.43
CA HIS A 105 28.64 -22.26 -16.14
C HIS A 105 28.37 -20.75 -16.07
N VAL A 106 27.61 -20.28 -15.06
CA VAL A 106 27.37 -18.84 -14.89
C VAL A 106 28.68 -18.12 -14.52
N MET A 107 29.21 -17.33 -15.46
CA MET A 107 30.42 -16.51 -15.28
C MET A 107 30.25 -15.39 -14.23
N ASN A 108 29.00 -15.00 -13.92
CA ASN A 108 28.66 -13.96 -12.93
C ASN A 108 27.44 -14.40 -12.09
N PRO A 109 27.64 -15.09 -10.95
CA PRO A 109 26.54 -15.53 -10.12
C PRO A 109 25.78 -14.34 -9.52
N ILE A 110 24.47 -14.48 -9.37
CA ILE A 110 23.66 -13.47 -8.68
C ILE A 110 24.07 -13.47 -7.21
N THR A 111 24.56 -12.33 -6.71
CA THR A 111 25.08 -12.19 -5.35
C THR A 111 24.04 -11.72 -4.34
N GLY A 112 22.89 -11.21 -4.80
CA GLY A 112 21.79 -10.80 -3.94
C GLY A 112 20.68 -10.08 -4.69
N PHE A 113 19.58 -9.83 -3.98
CA PHE A 113 18.44 -9.05 -4.45
C PHE A 113 18.21 -7.83 -3.56
N GLN A 114 17.69 -6.76 -4.14
CA GLN A 114 17.20 -5.60 -3.40
C GLN A 114 15.67 -5.67 -3.29
N GLN A 115 15.16 -5.28 -2.12
CA GLN A 115 13.73 -5.26 -1.82
C GLN A 115 13.25 -3.82 -1.62
N CYS A 116 11.94 -3.61 -1.77
CA CYS A 116 11.34 -2.28 -1.65
C CYS A 116 10.16 -2.31 -0.66
N PRO A 117 10.42 -2.19 0.65
CA PRO A 117 9.36 -2.24 1.66
C PRO A 117 8.49 -0.97 1.71
N LEU A 118 8.90 0.11 1.03
CA LEU A 118 8.24 1.42 1.07
C LEU A 118 7.43 1.75 -0.20
N LEU A 119 6.90 0.72 -0.88
CA LEU A 119 6.03 0.91 -2.06
C LEU A 119 4.74 1.67 -1.71
N ASN A 120 4.24 1.60 -0.48
CA ASN A 120 3.06 2.38 -0.07
C ASN A 120 3.26 3.91 -0.21
N ILE A 121 4.50 4.39 -0.08
CA ILE A 121 4.86 5.80 -0.28
C ILE A 121 5.64 6.02 -1.58
N SER A 122 5.42 5.13 -2.54
CA SER A 122 6.08 5.08 -3.85
C SER A 122 7.61 5.11 -3.79
N TYR A 123 8.26 4.53 -2.77
CA TYR A 123 9.73 4.53 -2.66
C TYR A 123 10.37 3.16 -2.92
N CYS A 124 11.14 3.08 -4.00
CA CYS A 124 11.89 1.90 -4.44
C CYS A 124 13.12 2.31 -5.27
N PRO A 125 14.27 2.61 -4.62
CA PRO A 125 15.49 3.03 -5.32
C PRO A 125 15.92 2.15 -6.51
N PRO A 126 15.85 0.80 -6.43
CA PRO A 126 16.26 -0.05 -7.54
C PRO A 126 15.45 0.21 -8.83
N SER A 127 14.14 0.44 -8.73
CA SER A 127 13.25 0.66 -9.87
C SER A 127 13.20 2.11 -10.37
N GLU A 128 13.75 3.03 -9.59
CA GLU A 128 13.82 4.47 -9.87
C GLU A 128 15.06 4.88 -10.66
N THR A 129 16.06 4.00 -10.73
CA THR A 129 17.28 4.23 -11.50
C THR A 129 16.96 4.47 -12.98
N THR A 130 17.82 5.25 -13.64
CA THR A 130 17.66 5.44 -15.09
C THR A 130 17.99 4.11 -15.76
N LEU A 131 16.98 3.47 -16.34
CA LEU A 131 17.17 2.27 -17.16
C LEU A 131 17.90 2.65 -18.45
N ASP A 132 19.24 2.66 -18.44
CA ASP A 132 20.02 2.98 -19.64
C ASP A 132 19.66 2.04 -20.81
N LYS A 133 19.82 2.51 -22.05
CA LYS A 133 19.60 1.67 -23.23
C LYS A 133 20.50 0.43 -23.15
N GLY A 134 19.91 -0.75 -23.23
CA GLY A 134 20.62 -2.02 -23.11
C GLY A 134 20.75 -2.58 -21.69
N LYS A 135 20.35 -1.82 -20.66
CA LYS A 135 20.16 -2.34 -19.29
C LYS A 135 18.70 -2.71 -19.06
N SER A 136 18.51 -3.69 -18.19
CA SER A 136 17.21 -4.21 -17.80
C SER A 136 17.14 -4.36 -16.29
N MET A 137 15.97 -4.11 -15.72
CA MET A 137 15.67 -4.45 -14.34
C MET A 137 15.03 -5.83 -14.30
N VAL A 138 15.61 -6.74 -13.53
CA VAL A 138 15.08 -8.08 -13.31
C VAL A 138 14.26 -8.07 -12.02
N ILE A 139 13.03 -8.58 -12.10
CA ILE A 139 12.08 -8.66 -11.00
C ILE A 139 11.79 -10.13 -10.75
N VAL A 140 12.14 -10.61 -9.56
CA VAL A 140 11.79 -11.95 -9.10
C VAL A 140 10.60 -11.83 -8.17
N VAL A 141 9.50 -12.50 -8.52
CA VAL A 141 8.28 -12.52 -7.72
C VAL A 141 8.16 -13.88 -7.07
N TYR A 142 8.22 -13.92 -5.75
CA TYR A 142 8.05 -15.13 -4.95
C TYR A 142 6.62 -15.25 -4.44
N ASN A 143 6.03 -16.42 -4.60
CA ASN A 143 4.73 -16.79 -4.05
C ASN A 143 4.93 -17.74 -2.87
N PRO A 144 4.66 -17.29 -1.64
CA PRO A 144 4.76 -18.14 -0.46
C PRO A 144 3.59 -19.13 -0.30
N LEU A 145 2.54 -19.04 -1.11
CA LEU A 145 1.33 -19.86 -0.95
C LEU A 145 1.49 -21.21 -1.65
N ALA A 146 0.83 -22.25 -1.13
CA ALA A 146 0.81 -23.60 -1.68
C ALA A 146 -0.06 -23.77 -2.94
N TRP A 147 -0.51 -22.67 -3.54
CA TRP A 147 -1.34 -22.66 -4.75
C TRP A 147 -0.85 -21.58 -5.71
N LYS A 148 -1.06 -21.81 -7.02
CA LYS A 148 -0.67 -20.88 -8.08
C LYS A 148 -1.39 -19.56 -7.86
N ARG A 149 -0.66 -18.45 -7.92
CA ARG A 149 -1.22 -17.11 -7.70
C ARG A 149 -1.05 -16.25 -8.94
N GLU A 150 -2.14 -15.61 -9.33
CA GLU A 150 -2.17 -14.59 -10.38
C GLU A 150 -2.50 -13.25 -9.75
N GLU A 151 -1.62 -12.28 -9.97
CA GLU A 151 -1.72 -10.98 -9.31
C GLU A 151 -1.25 -9.87 -10.24
N VAL A 152 -1.64 -8.63 -9.96
CA VAL A 152 -1.04 -7.46 -10.61
C VAL A 152 -0.08 -6.80 -9.64
N ILE A 153 1.20 -6.68 -10.03
CA ILE A 153 2.17 -5.94 -9.23
C ILE A 153 2.36 -4.54 -9.78
N ARG A 154 2.70 -3.60 -8.90
CA ARG A 154 2.92 -2.19 -9.21
C ARG A 154 4.26 -1.75 -8.66
N ILE A 155 5.12 -1.19 -9.52
CA ILE A 155 6.44 -0.67 -9.14
C ILE A 155 6.61 0.76 -9.66
N PRO A 156 7.28 1.66 -8.92
CA PRO A 156 7.47 3.01 -9.38
C PRO A 156 8.62 3.06 -10.40
N VAL A 157 8.45 3.78 -11.50
CA VAL A 157 9.45 3.95 -12.56
C VAL A 157 9.61 5.41 -12.95
N SER A 158 10.81 5.77 -13.41
CA SER A 158 11.17 7.15 -13.75
C SER A 158 10.86 7.54 -15.20
N THR A 159 10.46 6.60 -16.06
CA THR A 159 10.23 6.81 -17.50
C THR A 159 8.97 6.12 -17.99
N ALA A 160 8.37 6.66 -19.05
CA ALA A 160 7.28 6.02 -19.79
C ALA A 160 7.75 5.02 -20.86
N GLU A 161 9.03 5.07 -21.23
CA GLU A 161 9.62 4.24 -22.29
C GLU A 161 10.05 2.87 -21.75
N VAL A 162 9.11 2.11 -21.20
CA VAL A 162 9.36 0.78 -20.64
C VAL A 162 8.44 -0.25 -21.25
N PHE A 163 8.87 -1.50 -21.24
CA PHE A 163 8.03 -2.66 -21.52
C PHE A 163 8.45 -3.83 -20.61
N VAL A 164 7.55 -4.81 -20.47
CA VAL A 164 7.74 -5.97 -19.60
C VAL A 164 7.78 -7.26 -20.41
N GLN A 165 8.69 -8.15 -20.06
CA GLN A 165 8.76 -9.52 -20.57
C GLN A 165 8.82 -10.52 -19.42
N ASP A 166 8.38 -11.75 -19.66
CA ASP A 166 8.66 -12.88 -18.79
C ASP A 166 10.03 -13.52 -19.10
N SER A 167 10.39 -14.55 -18.33
CA SER A 167 11.64 -15.30 -18.51
C SER A 167 11.75 -16.03 -19.86
N ALA A 168 10.64 -16.24 -20.58
CA ALA A 168 10.64 -16.84 -21.92
C ALA A 168 10.77 -15.78 -23.04
N GLY A 169 10.88 -14.49 -22.68
CA GLY A 169 10.93 -13.38 -23.62
C GLY A 169 9.56 -12.98 -24.16
N LYS A 170 8.46 -13.58 -23.69
CA LYS A 170 7.12 -13.19 -24.08
C LYS A 170 6.80 -11.84 -23.45
N LYS A 171 6.30 -10.92 -24.28
CA LYS A 171 5.86 -9.60 -23.83
C LYS A 171 4.62 -9.72 -22.95
N ILE A 172 4.61 -8.97 -21.86
CA ILE A 172 3.50 -8.88 -20.92
C ILE A 172 2.81 -7.53 -21.10
N GLU A 173 1.49 -7.56 -21.26
CA GLU A 173 0.68 -6.34 -21.30
C GLU A 173 0.87 -5.57 -19.99
N SER A 174 1.15 -4.28 -20.11
CA SER A 174 1.53 -3.45 -18.98
C SER A 174 0.99 -2.04 -19.12
N GLN A 175 0.74 -1.43 -17.98
CA GLN A 175 0.07 -0.14 -17.85
C GLN A 175 0.91 0.81 -17.00
N LEU A 176 1.00 2.08 -17.43
CA LEU A 176 1.63 3.15 -16.67
C LEU A 176 0.56 4.07 -16.10
N LEU A 177 0.54 4.24 -14.77
CA LEU A 177 -0.32 5.20 -14.08
C LEU A 177 0.50 6.38 -13.59
N PRO A 178 0.10 7.64 -13.83
CA PRO A 178 0.78 8.79 -13.24
C PRO A 178 0.76 8.72 -11.70
N VAL A 179 1.85 9.15 -11.06
CA VAL A 179 1.89 9.28 -9.59
C VAL A 179 1.11 10.53 -9.18
N SER A 180 0.16 10.38 -8.25
CA SER A 180 -0.65 11.51 -7.79
C SER A 180 0.17 12.52 -6.97
N ASN A 181 -0.32 13.77 -6.90
CA ASN A 181 0.28 14.82 -6.08
C ASN A 181 0.28 14.45 -4.58
N ILE A 182 -0.75 13.74 -4.14
CA ILE A 182 -0.88 13.26 -2.75
C ILE A 182 0.22 12.25 -2.45
N THR A 183 0.37 11.21 -3.30
CA THR A 183 1.43 10.21 -3.14
C THR A 183 2.82 10.86 -3.17
N SER A 184 3.04 11.83 -4.07
CA SER A 184 4.29 12.58 -4.16
C SER A 184 4.60 13.38 -2.90
N SER A 185 3.59 13.97 -2.27
CA SER A 185 3.73 14.72 -1.01
C SER A 185 4.04 13.81 0.17
N ILE A 186 3.35 12.67 0.26
CA ILE A 186 3.63 11.61 1.25
C ILE A 186 5.06 11.12 1.11
N ARG A 187 5.49 10.80 -0.12
CA ARG A 187 6.85 10.36 -0.42
C ARG A 187 7.89 11.35 0.10
N LYS A 188 7.78 12.63 -0.23
CA LYS A 188 8.73 13.68 0.21
C LYS A 188 8.84 13.73 1.73
N LYS A 189 7.72 13.64 2.45
CA LYS A 189 7.67 13.70 3.92
C LYS A 189 8.22 12.43 4.58
N TYR A 190 7.70 11.27 4.19
CA TYR A 190 7.96 10.02 4.91
C TYR A 190 9.27 9.34 4.53
N VAL A 191 9.79 9.55 3.30
CA VAL A 191 11.15 9.07 2.98
C VAL A 191 12.19 9.78 3.84
N LYS A 192 12.09 11.11 3.99
CA LYS A 192 12.97 11.87 4.90
C LYS A 192 12.83 11.42 6.34
N ALA A 193 11.59 11.18 6.79
CA ALA A 193 11.31 10.73 8.16
C ALA A 193 11.90 9.34 8.45
N TYR A 194 11.84 8.40 7.51
CA TYR A 194 12.26 7.01 7.72
C TYR A 194 13.73 6.76 7.39
N ILE A 195 14.29 7.43 6.38
CA ILE A 195 15.62 7.15 5.85
C ILE A 195 16.59 8.32 6.08
N GLY A 196 16.10 9.48 6.51
CA GLY A 196 16.93 10.67 6.76
C GLY A 196 17.37 11.40 5.49
N THR A 197 16.96 10.93 4.30
CA THR A 197 17.34 11.52 3.01
C THR A 197 16.11 11.99 2.24
N THR A 198 16.29 13.04 1.42
CA THR A 198 15.26 13.45 0.47
C THR A 198 15.37 12.63 -0.80
N PRO A 199 14.24 12.16 -1.38
CA PRO A 199 14.28 11.43 -2.64
C PRO A 199 14.89 12.30 -3.74
N SER A 200 15.92 11.80 -4.42
CA SER A 200 16.74 12.58 -5.38
C SER A 200 16.06 12.83 -6.74
N ARG A 201 14.96 12.12 -7.04
CA ARG A 201 14.30 12.15 -8.35
C ARG A 201 12.80 12.22 -8.23
N GLU A 202 12.20 12.95 -9.17
CA GLU A 202 10.77 12.96 -9.37
C GLU A 202 10.32 11.66 -10.02
N LEU A 203 9.51 10.92 -9.27
CA LEU A 203 8.80 9.77 -9.79
C LEU A 203 7.63 10.23 -10.65
N ARG A 204 7.46 9.55 -11.78
CA ARG A 204 6.43 9.92 -12.75
C ARG A 204 5.34 8.89 -12.87
N TYR A 205 5.68 7.60 -12.82
CA TYR A 205 4.72 6.54 -13.10
C TYR A 205 4.81 5.35 -12.15
N TRP A 206 3.67 4.71 -11.95
CA TRP A 206 3.55 3.33 -11.52
C TRP A 206 3.46 2.43 -12.76
N LEU A 207 4.36 1.46 -12.88
CA LEU A 207 4.26 0.38 -13.86
C LEU A 207 3.48 -0.79 -13.24
N ALA A 208 2.31 -1.07 -13.78
CA ALA A 208 1.42 -2.16 -13.40
C ALA A 208 1.45 -3.27 -14.47
N PHE A 209 1.59 -4.52 -14.05
CA PHE A 209 1.51 -5.67 -14.96
C PHE A 209 1.12 -6.96 -14.22
N PRO A 210 0.43 -7.88 -14.90
CA PRO A 210 0.04 -9.16 -14.32
C PRO A 210 1.23 -10.11 -14.21
N VAL A 211 1.24 -10.88 -13.13
CA VAL A 211 2.22 -11.93 -12.83
C VAL A 211 1.48 -13.23 -12.52
N SER A 212 2.11 -14.34 -12.88
CA SER A 212 1.62 -15.69 -12.64
C SER A 212 2.74 -16.49 -12.01
N VAL A 213 2.53 -16.89 -10.75
CA VAL A 213 3.60 -17.44 -9.91
C VAL A 213 3.19 -18.81 -9.38
N PRO A 214 4.04 -19.84 -9.51
CA PRO A 214 3.71 -21.19 -9.06
C PRO A 214 3.55 -21.27 -7.54
N PRO A 215 2.93 -22.34 -7.00
CA PRO A 215 2.96 -22.65 -5.58
C PRO A 215 4.37 -22.66 -5.02
N ILE A 216 4.60 -22.03 -3.86
CA ILE A 216 5.87 -22.03 -3.10
C ILE A 216 7.07 -21.89 -4.04
N GLY A 217 7.04 -20.86 -4.87
CA GLY A 217 7.96 -20.74 -5.99
C GLY A 217 8.07 -19.31 -6.50
N PHE A 218 8.87 -19.12 -7.54
CA PHE A 218 9.11 -17.80 -8.10
C PHE A 218 9.03 -17.79 -9.62
N SER A 219 8.65 -16.63 -10.15
CA SER A 219 8.65 -16.27 -11.56
C SER A 219 9.53 -15.03 -11.77
N THR A 220 10.14 -14.92 -12.94
CA THR A 220 11.04 -13.79 -13.27
C THR A 220 10.45 -12.96 -14.40
N TYR A 221 10.50 -11.65 -14.22
CA TYR A 221 10.06 -10.65 -15.19
C TYR A 221 11.19 -9.66 -15.44
N ILE A 222 11.24 -9.12 -16.66
CA ILE A 222 12.30 -8.23 -17.12
C ILE A 222 11.66 -6.94 -17.60
N VAL A 223 12.05 -5.82 -17.01
CA VAL A 223 11.64 -4.47 -17.40
C VAL A 223 12.79 -3.80 -18.14
N SER A 224 12.54 -3.35 -19.37
CA SER A 224 13.58 -2.78 -20.24
C SER A 224 13.07 -1.58 -21.00
N ARG A 225 13.99 -0.76 -21.52
CA ARG A 225 13.66 0.26 -22.53
C ARG A 225 13.74 -0.32 -23.94
N PRO A 226 12.84 0.06 -24.86
CA PRO A 226 12.91 -0.41 -26.24
C PRO A 226 14.14 0.18 -26.95
N ARG A 227 14.78 -0.61 -27.83
CA ARG A 227 15.95 -0.18 -28.62
C ARG A 227 15.59 0.70 -29.83
N GLN A 228 14.35 0.62 -30.30
CA GLN A 228 13.76 1.38 -31.43
C GLN A 228 12.32 1.79 -31.07
N THR A 229 11.55 2.39 -31.99
CA THR A 229 10.10 2.63 -31.84
C THR A 229 9.32 1.31 -31.76
N GLY A 230 9.45 0.62 -30.63
CA GLY A 230 8.75 -0.61 -30.30
C GLY A 230 7.58 -0.36 -29.37
N HIS A 231 6.77 -1.39 -29.14
CA HIS A 231 5.70 -1.37 -28.14
C HIS A 231 6.23 -1.02 -26.75
N VAL A 232 5.73 0.08 -26.20
CA VAL A 232 5.89 0.52 -24.82
C VAL A 232 4.63 0.21 -24.02
N SER A 233 4.74 0.23 -22.69
CA SER A 233 3.59 0.13 -21.78
C SER A 233 2.56 1.21 -22.07
N THR A 234 1.28 0.85 -21.97
CA THR A 234 0.17 1.78 -22.25
C THR A 234 0.02 2.77 -21.11
N ILE A 235 0.09 4.06 -21.39
CA ILE A 235 -0.20 5.10 -20.39
C ILE A 235 -1.72 5.18 -20.18
N SER A 236 -2.14 5.17 -18.92
CA SER A 236 -3.55 5.34 -18.57
C SER A 236 -4.10 6.65 -19.10
N LYS A 237 -5.33 6.60 -19.64
CA LYS A 237 -6.05 7.79 -20.06
C LYS A 237 -6.72 8.43 -18.85
N GLU A 238 -6.45 9.70 -18.64
CA GLU A 238 -7.10 10.49 -17.61
C GLU A 238 -8.45 10.99 -18.13
N PHE A 239 -9.50 10.71 -17.38
CA PHE A 239 -10.83 11.25 -17.60
C PHE A 239 -11.19 12.15 -16.42
N ARG A 240 -11.42 13.42 -16.71
CA ARG A 240 -12.02 14.38 -15.78
C ARG A 240 -13.45 14.63 -16.23
N SER A 241 -14.38 14.54 -15.28
CA SER A 241 -15.77 14.89 -15.59
C SER A 241 -15.84 16.40 -15.85
N GLU A 242 -16.24 16.77 -17.07
CA GLU A 242 -16.70 18.12 -17.36
C GLU A 242 -18.08 18.28 -16.71
N GLY A 243 -18.11 18.98 -15.57
CA GLY A 243 -19.27 19.07 -14.69
C GLY A 243 -20.45 19.79 -15.34
N ASN A 244 -21.26 19.06 -16.10
CA ASN A 244 -22.57 19.56 -16.55
C ASN A 244 -23.57 18.49 -17.02
N THR A 245 -23.43 17.22 -16.61
CA THR A 245 -24.43 16.18 -16.96
C THR A 245 -24.74 15.28 -15.77
N ASN A 246 -26.03 14.94 -15.57
CA ASN A 246 -26.52 13.97 -14.58
C ASN A 246 -26.12 12.52 -14.91
N ASN A 247 -24.99 12.33 -15.56
CA ASN A 247 -24.56 11.03 -16.07
C ASN A 247 -23.83 10.24 -14.97
N SER A 248 -23.93 8.91 -15.03
CA SER A 248 -23.09 8.02 -14.25
C SER A 248 -21.80 7.73 -14.99
N ILE A 249 -20.69 7.65 -14.25
CA ILE A 249 -19.39 7.23 -14.76
C ILE A 249 -19.19 5.77 -14.35
N GLU A 250 -19.18 4.90 -15.35
CA GLU A 250 -18.82 3.50 -15.17
C GLU A 250 -17.30 3.35 -15.11
N VAL A 251 -16.83 2.58 -14.12
CA VAL A 251 -15.42 2.28 -13.89
C VAL A 251 -15.26 0.78 -13.68
N GLY A 252 -14.30 0.16 -14.37
CA GLY A 252 -14.07 -1.28 -14.36
C GLY A 252 -14.29 -1.89 -15.73
N GLN A 253 -13.33 -2.72 -16.15
CA GLN A 253 -13.34 -3.39 -17.46
C GLN A 253 -13.67 -4.89 -17.36
N GLY A 254 -13.68 -5.43 -16.14
CA GLY A 254 -14.00 -6.82 -15.85
C GLY A 254 -15.50 -7.05 -15.62
N ASN A 255 -15.83 -8.13 -14.90
CA ASN A 255 -17.21 -8.41 -14.51
C ASN A 255 -17.71 -7.40 -13.48
N LEU A 256 -16.87 -7.02 -12.51
CA LEU A 256 -17.17 -5.99 -11.54
C LEU A 256 -16.97 -4.60 -12.14
N LYS A 257 -18.00 -3.77 -12.00
CA LYS A 257 -18.02 -2.38 -12.39
C LYS A 257 -18.60 -1.54 -11.25
N LEU A 258 -18.08 -0.34 -11.08
CA LEU A 258 -18.54 0.65 -10.12
C LEU A 258 -19.14 1.84 -10.85
N LEU A 259 -20.28 2.34 -10.36
CA LEU A 259 -20.97 3.49 -10.93
C LEU A 259 -20.83 4.69 -10.01
N TYR A 260 -20.19 5.74 -10.53
CA TYR A 260 -19.98 7.01 -9.82
C TYR A 260 -20.90 8.10 -10.36
N SER A 261 -21.41 8.96 -9.49
CA SER A 261 -22.07 10.21 -9.90
C SER A 261 -21.05 11.15 -10.54
N ALA A 262 -21.28 11.63 -11.77
CA ALA A 262 -20.36 12.55 -12.44
C ALA A 262 -20.18 13.88 -11.69
N ASN A 263 -21.27 14.39 -11.09
CA ASN A 263 -21.28 15.70 -10.42
C ASN A 263 -20.55 15.68 -9.08
N GLU A 264 -20.72 14.61 -8.30
CA GLU A 264 -20.20 14.54 -6.92
C GLU A 264 -19.02 13.58 -6.77
N GLY A 265 -18.72 12.78 -7.80
CA GLY A 265 -17.72 11.71 -7.73
C GLY A 265 -18.04 10.65 -6.69
N LYS A 266 -19.30 10.51 -6.25
CA LYS A 266 -19.71 9.53 -5.22
C LYS A 266 -20.04 8.19 -5.83
N LEU A 267 -19.62 7.11 -5.17
CA LEU A 267 -20.05 5.76 -5.50
C LEU A 267 -21.55 5.62 -5.22
N THR A 268 -22.31 5.11 -6.19
CA THR A 268 -23.77 4.96 -6.07
C THR A 268 -24.22 3.51 -6.19
N HIS A 269 -23.56 2.73 -7.05
CA HIS A 269 -23.91 1.35 -7.34
C HIS A 269 -22.67 0.53 -7.68
N TYR A 270 -22.79 -0.78 -7.53
CA TYR A 270 -21.91 -1.73 -8.18
C TYR A 270 -22.73 -2.64 -9.09
N VAL A 271 -22.09 -3.08 -10.18
CA VAL A 271 -22.62 -4.03 -11.14
C VAL A 271 -21.64 -5.20 -11.22
N ASN A 272 -22.12 -6.42 -11.15
CA ASN A 272 -21.35 -7.61 -11.46
C ASN A 272 -22.03 -8.40 -12.58
N ASN A 273 -21.40 -8.42 -13.75
CA ASN A 273 -21.96 -9.04 -14.95
C ASN A 273 -21.96 -10.58 -14.90
N ARG A 274 -21.10 -11.20 -14.08
CA ARG A 274 -21.02 -12.67 -13.97
C ARG A 274 -22.23 -13.24 -13.24
N ASN A 275 -22.64 -12.59 -12.16
CA ASN A 275 -23.78 -13.03 -11.35
C ASN A 275 -25.05 -12.18 -11.58
N LEU A 276 -25.00 -11.25 -12.55
CA LEU A 276 -26.10 -10.35 -12.93
C LEU A 276 -26.63 -9.50 -11.77
N VAL A 277 -25.78 -9.17 -10.81
CA VAL A 277 -26.15 -8.32 -9.67
C VAL A 277 -25.90 -6.86 -10.02
N THR A 278 -26.93 -6.04 -9.85
CA THR A 278 -26.80 -4.58 -9.76
C THR A 278 -27.40 -4.14 -8.44
N ALA A 279 -26.63 -3.48 -7.60
CA ALA A 279 -27.10 -3.06 -6.29
C ALA A 279 -26.54 -1.68 -5.90
N SER A 280 -27.36 -0.93 -5.17
CA SER A 280 -26.96 0.36 -4.61
C SER A 280 -25.97 0.17 -3.47
N VAL A 281 -24.86 0.89 -3.56
CA VAL A 281 -23.86 1.01 -2.52
C VAL A 281 -23.31 2.43 -2.54
N GLU A 282 -23.32 3.08 -1.38
CA GLU A 282 -22.71 4.37 -1.18
C GLU A 282 -21.52 4.22 -0.26
N GLN A 283 -20.44 4.94 -0.54
CA GLN A 283 -19.29 5.02 0.35
C GLN A 283 -19.11 6.48 0.80
N SER A 284 -18.92 6.67 2.09
CA SER A 284 -18.67 7.98 2.69
C SER A 284 -17.66 7.91 3.82
N TYR A 285 -17.02 9.03 4.11
CA TYR A 285 -16.18 9.19 5.29
C TYR A 285 -16.91 10.03 6.35
N SER A 286 -16.74 9.67 7.60
CA SER A 286 -17.27 10.39 8.77
C SER A 286 -16.28 10.28 9.91
N PHE A 287 -16.50 11.01 11.00
CA PHE A 287 -15.77 10.78 12.24
C PHE A 287 -16.71 10.83 13.44
N TYR A 288 -16.36 10.08 14.49
CA TYR A 288 -16.93 10.29 15.81
C TYR A 288 -16.09 11.30 16.57
N SER A 289 -16.74 12.25 17.26
CA SER A 289 -16.03 13.13 18.18
C SER A 289 -15.75 12.42 19.50
N GLY A 290 -14.49 12.41 19.94
CA GLY A 290 -14.11 11.83 21.22
C GLY A 290 -14.69 12.65 22.38
N ASN A 291 -15.34 11.98 23.33
CA ASN A 291 -15.87 12.62 24.53
C ASN A 291 -14.72 13.02 25.48
N VAL A 292 -14.75 14.27 25.98
CA VAL A 292 -13.71 14.90 26.82
C VAL A 292 -14.11 14.97 28.30
N ARG A 293 -15.08 14.14 28.72
CA ARG A 293 -15.72 14.11 30.06
C ARG A 293 -16.88 15.11 30.19
N ASP A 294 -17.88 14.75 30.98
CA ASP A 294 -19.01 15.62 31.34
C ASP A 294 -19.30 15.53 32.85
N ASP A 295 -20.14 16.44 33.37
CA ASP A 295 -20.47 16.50 34.81
C ASP A 295 -21.16 15.24 35.35
N LYS A 296 -21.68 14.37 34.47
CA LYS A 296 -22.39 13.14 34.83
C LYS A 296 -21.50 11.90 34.76
N ASP A 297 -20.51 11.90 33.86
CA ASP A 297 -19.57 10.80 33.67
C ASP A 297 -18.20 11.33 33.22
N SER A 298 -17.21 11.07 34.08
CA SER A 298 -15.82 11.49 33.91
C SER A 298 -14.99 10.61 32.96
N GLN A 299 -15.58 9.60 32.32
CA GLN A 299 -14.89 8.72 31.37
C GLN A 299 -14.61 9.44 30.04
N ALA A 300 -13.35 9.62 29.63
CA ALA A 300 -13.03 10.16 28.30
C ALA A 300 -12.88 9.04 27.25
N SER A 301 -12.94 9.40 25.96
CA SER A 301 -12.41 8.53 24.89
C SER A 301 -10.88 8.49 24.97
N GLY A 302 -10.26 7.40 24.52
CA GLY A 302 -8.80 7.23 24.55
C GLY A 302 -8.36 5.92 23.90
N ALA A 303 -7.10 5.52 24.13
CA ALA A 303 -6.51 4.34 23.50
C ALA A 303 -7.29 3.04 23.76
N TYR A 304 -7.91 2.91 24.94
CA TYR A 304 -8.71 1.74 25.33
C TYR A 304 -10.21 1.90 25.08
N VAL A 305 -10.75 3.10 25.34
CA VAL A 305 -12.19 3.33 25.46
C VAL A 305 -12.65 4.17 24.28
N PHE A 306 -13.58 3.63 23.50
CA PHE A 306 -14.34 4.40 22.52
C PHE A 306 -15.58 5.01 23.19
N ARG A 307 -15.57 6.32 23.43
CA ARG A 307 -16.74 7.08 23.94
C ARG A 307 -16.98 8.29 23.05
N SER A 308 -18.01 8.23 22.21
CA SER A 308 -18.33 9.29 21.26
C SER A 308 -19.40 10.27 21.75
N ASN A 309 -19.35 11.52 21.29
CA ASN A 309 -20.38 12.55 21.51
C ASN A 309 -21.29 12.78 20.30
N GLY A 310 -21.09 12.02 19.23
CA GLY A 310 -21.84 12.14 17.98
C GLY A 310 -21.02 11.74 16.78
N SER A 311 -21.69 11.63 15.64
CA SER A 311 -21.10 11.30 14.34
C SER A 311 -21.24 12.47 13.38
N PHE A 312 -20.17 12.83 12.69
CA PHE A 312 -20.10 13.98 11.80
C PHE A 312 -19.59 13.57 10.41
N PRO A 313 -20.26 13.98 9.32
CA PRO A 313 -19.80 13.67 7.97
C PRO A 313 -18.51 14.43 7.65
N ILE A 314 -17.56 13.76 7.01
CA ILE A 314 -16.39 14.41 6.43
C ILE A 314 -16.82 14.94 5.07
N LYS A 315 -17.03 16.26 5.01
CA LYS A 315 -17.50 16.92 3.81
C LYS A 315 -16.40 16.97 2.76
N SER A 316 -16.82 16.80 1.52
CA SER A 316 -16.01 17.11 0.37
C SER A 316 -15.92 18.63 0.23
N ASP A 317 -14.73 19.18 0.04
CA ASP A 317 -14.61 20.58 -0.34
C ASP A 317 -15.26 20.79 -1.71
N GLN A 318 -15.83 21.98 -1.98
CA GLN A 318 -16.54 22.28 -3.23
C GLN A 318 -15.68 22.14 -4.51
N ARG A 319 -14.38 21.85 -4.37
CA ARG A 319 -13.43 21.53 -5.45
C ARG A 319 -12.84 20.11 -5.34
N ALA A 320 -13.54 19.17 -4.72
CA ALA A 320 -13.06 17.80 -4.63
C ALA A 320 -12.81 17.23 -6.03
N SER A 321 -11.54 17.11 -6.39
CA SER A 321 -11.12 16.63 -7.69
C SER A 321 -11.36 15.12 -7.74
N PHE A 322 -12.29 14.71 -8.58
CA PHE A 322 -12.51 13.34 -8.98
C PHE A 322 -11.75 13.09 -10.28
N THR A 323 -10.90 12.07 -10.32
CA THR A 323 -10.13 11.71 -11.53
C THR A 323 -10.23 10.22 -11.76
N VAL A 324 -10.58 9.83 -12.98
CA VAL A 324 -10.61 8.41 -13.37
C VAL A 324 -9.44 8.15 -14.30
N LEU A 325 -8.61 7.17 -13.94
CA LEU A 325 -7.57 6.66 -14.80
C LEU A 325 -8.05 5.35 -15.40
N ARG A 326 -8.09 5.26 -16.73
CA ARG A 326 -8.49 4.04 -17.45
C ARG A 326 -7.31 3.42 -18.17
N GLY A 327 -7.11 2.12 -18.05
CA GLY A 327 -6.04 1.42 -18.77
C GLY A 327 -6.27 -0.10 -18.85
N PRO A 328 -5.49 -0.81 -19.66
CA PRO A 328 -5.80 -2.19 -20.04
C PRO A 328 -5.74 -3.20 -18.87
N ILE A 329 -5.04 -2.88 -17.78
CA ILE A 329 -4.87 -3.79 -16.63
C ILE A 329 -5.85 -3.44 -15.49
N LEU A 330 -6.04 -2.14 -15.24
CA LEU A 330 -6.93 -1.66 -14.20
C LEU A 330 -7.46 -0.25 -14.49
N ASP A 331 -8.58 0.06 -13.85
CA ASP A 331 -9.05 1.42 -13.70
C ASP A 331 -8.83 1.90 -12.25
N GLU A 332 -8.49 3.18 -12.07
CA GLU A 332 -8.40 3.82 -10.76
C GLU A 332 -9.32 5.03 -10.67
N VAL A 333 -9.93 5.22 -9.50
CA VAL A 333 -10.68 6.40 -9.14
C VAL A 333 -9.95 7.12 -8.01
N HIS A 334 -9.46 8.31 -8.29
CA HIS A 334 -8.76 9.16 -7.33
C HIS A 334 -9.73 10.20 -6.81
N GLN A 335 -9.91 10.23 -5.49
CA GLN A 335 -10.79 11.16 -4.80
C GLN A 335 -10.03 11.85 -3.69
N GLN A 336 -9.92 13.17 -3.78
CA GLN A 336 -9.49 14.00 -2.66
C GLN A 336 -10.74 14.64 -2.05
N LEU A 337 -11.15 14.17 -0.88
CA LEU A 337 -12.35 14.69 -0.21
C LEU A 337 -12.04 16.05 0.41
N ASN A 338 -10.94 16.14 1.16
CA ASN A 338 -10.47 17.37 1.79
C ASN A 338 -8.92 17.32 1.95
N PRO A 339 -8.26 18.29 2.61
CA PRO A 339 -6.81 18.33 2.71
C PRO A 339 -6.15 17.15 3.45
N TRP A 340 -6.89 16.38 4.25
CA TRP A 340 -6.37 15.31 5.09
C TRP A 340 -7.06 13.95 4.87
N VAL A 341 -8.02 13.86 3.95
CA VAL A 341 -8.69 12.61 3.56
C VAL A 341 -8.73 12.49 2.04
N SER A 342 -8.08 11.45 1.54
CA SER A 342 -8.15 11.05 0.14
C SER A 342 -8.22 9.53 0.01
N GLN A 343 -8.74 9.05 -1.11
CA GLN A 343 -8.74 7.64 -1.43
C GLN A 343 -8.46 7.38 -2.90
N ILE A 344 -7.94 6.18 -3.16
CA ILE A 344 -7.84 5.59 -4.49
C ILE A 344 -8.62 4.28 -4.48
N VAL A 345 -9.64 4.17 -5.34
CA VAL A 345 -10.37 2.92 -5.57
C VAL A 345 -9.83 2.28 -6.84
N ARG A 346 -9.37 1.03 -6.76
CA ARG A 346 -8.79 0.29 -7.89
C ARG A 346 -9.68 -0.89 -8.28
N ILE A 347 -9.94 -1.00 -9.57
CA ILE A 347 -10.70 -2.12 -10.15
C ILE A 347 -9.80 -2.77 -11.19
N TYR A 348 -9.20 -3.91 -10.82
CA TYR A 348 -8.40 -4.70 -11.75
C TYR A 348 -9.33 -5.52 -12.66
N GLN A 349 -9.00 -5.58 -13.95
CA GLN A 349 -9.83 -6.26 -14.94
C GLN A 349 -10.10 -7.74 -14.59
N ALA A 350 -9.11 -8.43 -14.02
CA ALA A 350 -9.17 -9.84 -13.69
C ALA A 350 -9.66 -10.15 -12.26
N LYS A 351 -10.14 -9.15 -11.50
CA LYS A 351 -10.56 -9.32 -10.10
C LYS A 351 -12.04 -9.01 -9.92
N GLU A 352 -12.67 -9.78 -9.02
CA GLU A 352 -14.09 -9.65 -8.67
C GLU A 352 -14.30 -8.79 -7.41
N HIS A 353 -13.36 -7.91 -7.09
CA HIS A 353 -13.42 -6.98 -5.96
C HIS A 353 -12.75 -5.66 -6.33
N ALA A 354 -13.09 -4.60 -5.60
CA ALA A 354 -12.41 -3.32 -5.66
C ALA A 354 -11.47 -3.17 -4.45
N GLU A 355 -10.28 -2.61 -4.68
CA GLU A 355 -9.36 -2.25 -3.60
C GLU A 355 -9.55 -0.77 -3.24
N VAL A 356 -9.83 -0.47 -1.97
CA VAL A 356 -9.99 0.91 -1.49
C VAL A 356 -8.77 1.29 -0.64
N GLU A 357 -7.88 2.10 -1.21
CA GLU A 357 -6.72 2.64 -0.52
C GLU A 357 -7.05 4.02 0.06
N PHE A 358 -7.17 4.10 1.38
CA PHE A 358 -7.34 5.37 2.08
C PHE A 358 -5.99 5.99 2.47
N THR A 359 -5.91 7.31 2.42
CA THR A 359 -4.86 8.13 3.04
C THR A 359 -5.55 9.10 3.97
N ILE A 360 -5.28 8.97 5.27
CA ILE A 360 -5.89 9.78 6.32
C ILE A 360 -4.76 10.45 7.11
N GLY A 361 -4.79 11.77 7.15
CA GLY A 361 -4.01 12.59 8.06
C GLY A 361 -3.21 13.71 7.39
N PRO A 362 -2.61 14.60 8.20
CA PRO A 362 -2.74 14.66 9.66
C PRO A 362 -4.18 14.94 10.10
N ILE A 363 -4.69 14.18 11.06
CA ILE A 363 -6.06 14.40 11.58
C ILE A 363 -6.04 15.72 12.36
N PRO A 364 -6.83 16.73 11.95
CA PRO A 364 -6.79 18.04 12.61
C PRO A 364 -7.40 17.92 14.00
N VAL A 365 -6.70 18.44 15.01
CA VAL A 365 -7.17 18.46 16.42
C VAL A 365 -6.99 19.83 17.07
N ASP A 366 -6.53 20.82 16.32
CA ASP A 366 -6.31 22.20 16.80
C ASP A 366 -7.63 22.90 17.18
N ASP A 367 -8.77 22.35 16.74
CA ASP A 367 -10.12 22.75 17.15
C ASP A 367 -10.52 22.19 18.52
N GLY A 368 -9.64 21.45 19.20
CA GLY A 368 -9.89 20.81 20.49
C GLY A 368 -10.79 19.58 20.40
N ILE A 369 -11.11 19.09 19.20
CA ILE A 369 -12.00 17.94 18.99
C ILE A 369 -11.18 16.73 18.55
N GLY A 370 -11.12 15.70 19.40
CA GLY A 370 -10.60 14.38 19.02
C GLY A 370 -11.50 13.74 17.95
N LYS A 371 -10.91 13.14 16.91
CA LYS A 371 -11.65 12.60 15.76
C LYS A 371 -11.29 11.14 15.52
N GLU A 372 -12.30 10.29 15.58
CA GLU A 372 -12.18 8.85 15.30
C GLU A 372 -12.81 8.58 13.93
N VAL A 373 -11.96 8.47 12.90
CA VAL A 373 -12.37 8.49 11.49
C VAL A 373 -12.90 7.12 11.07
N ILE A 374 -14.02 7.12 10.34
CA ILE A 374 -14.65 5.94 9.78
C ILE A 374 -14.87 6.07 8.28
N THR A 375 -14.83 4.93 7.59
CA THR A 375 -15.45 4.76 6.26
C THR A 375 -16.74 3.97 6.44
N GLN A 376 -17.83 4.45 5.84
CA GLN A 376 -19.14 3.82 5.91
C GLN A 376 -19.60 3.41 4.51
N PHE A 377 -19.93 2.13 4.36
CA PHE A 377 -20.63 1.59 3.19
C PHE A 377 -22.10 1.43 3.53
N SER A 378 -22.95 2.15 2.82
CA SER A 378 -24.41 2.11 2.97
C SER A 378 -25.02 1.31 1.81
N THR A 379 -25.92 0.39 2.12
CA THR A 379 -26.60 -0.45 1.12
C THR A 379 -28.07 -0.59 1.48
N THR A 380 -28.89 -1.09 0.54
CA THR A 380 -30.31 -1.39 0.77
C THR A 380 -30.53 -2.79 1.38
N MET A 381 -29.46 -3.50 1.74
CA MET A 381 -29.56 -4.86 2.30
C MET A 381 -30.25 -4.86 3.67
N LYS A 382 -31.31 -5.68 3.79
CA LYS A 382 -32.01 -5.92 5.06
C LYS A 382 -31.25 -6.93 5.91
N ASN A 383 -30.27 -6.46 6.69
CA ASN A 383 -29.40 -7.33 7.50
C ASN A 383 -29.99 -7.78 8.85
N GLN A 384 -31.23 -7.38 9.18
CA GLN A 384 -31.93 -7.73 10.43
C GLN A 384 -31.11 -7.47 11.71
N GLN A 385 -30.24 -6.45 11.71
CA GLN A 385 -29.33 -6.14 12.83
C GLN A 385 -28.35 -7.27 13.21
N LYS A 386 -28.16 -8.28 12.36
CA LYS A 386 -27.15 -9.34 12.58
C LYS A 386 -25.73 -8.78 12.58
N LEU A 387 -25.53 -7.69 11.85
CA LEU A 387 -24.36 -6.81 11.96
C LEU A 387 -24.90 -5.42 12.33
N ARG A 388 -24.66 -4.99 13.57
CA ARG A 388 -25.17 -3.73 14.08
C ARG A 388 -24.36 -2.56 13.50
N ARG A 389 -25.07 -1.50 13.09
CA ARG A 389 -24.51 -0.16 12.88
C ARG A 389 -24.00 0.32 14.25
N GLY A 390 -22.75 0.73 14.35
CA GLY A 390 -22.26 1.44 15.54
C GLY A 390 -23.19 2.63 15.78
N LYS A 391 -23.92 2.61 16.89
CA LYS A 391 -24.87 3.69 17.23
C LYS A 391 -24.12 4.96 17.55
#